data_AF-A4RU63-F1
#
_entry.id   AF-A4RU63-F1
#
_cell.length_a   1.000
_cell.length_b   1.000
_cell.length_c   1.000
_cell.angle_alpha   90.00
_cell.angle_beta   90.00
_cell.angle_gamma   90.00
#
_symmetry.space_group_name_H-M   'P 1'
#
loop_
_entity.id
_entity.type
_entity.pdbx_description
1 polymer ?
#
loop_
_entity_poly.entity_id
_entity_poly.type
_entity_poly.pdbx_seq_one_letter_code
_entity_poly.pdbx_strand_id
1 'polypeptide(L)'
;MSGVGRIFSLYRSILRAHRNLPGPMKELGGTYAREEFRTHLRSEKIQEKQWRTFVESWQSYVESLRGDAGKVVSGDLTEDVIEQLTPEQRQQLERLKDEAMRLKLELDASEFNQ
;
A
#
# COMPACT_ATOMS: atom_id res chain seq x y z
N MET A 1 -18.16 12.57 -18.81
CA MET A 1 -17.87 12.49 -17.36
C MET A 1 -16.39 12.82 -17.18
N SER A 2 -16.07 13.98 -16.59
CA SER A 2 -14.69 14.51 -16.51
C SER A 2 -13.74 13.56 -15.75
N GLY A 3 -12.48 13.50 -16.19
CA GLY A 3 -11.46 12.62 -15.59
C GLY A 3 -11.32 12.79 -14.06
N VAL A 4 -11.52 14.02 -13.57
CA VAL A 4 -11.48 14.38 -12.15
C VAL A 4 -12.56 13.66 -11.31
N GLY A 5 -13.77 13.47 -11.86
CA GLY A 5 -14.84 12.77 -11.14
C GLY A 5 -14.51 11.30 -10.88
N ARG A 6 -13.81 10.65 -11.81
CA ARG A 6 -13.34 9.27 -11.66
C ARG A 6 -12.28 9.15 -10.54
N ILE A 7 -11.44 10.17 -10.36
CA ILE A 7 -10.42 10.23 -9.29
C ILE A 7 -11.06 10.23 -7.91
N PHE A 8 -12.01 11.14 -7.70
CA PHE A 8 -12.67 11.24 -6.41
C PHE A 8 -13.47 9.98 -6.07
N SER A 9 -14.01 9.29 -7.08
CA SER A 9 -14.67 8.00 -6.89
C SER A 9 -13.70 6.89 -6.47
N LEU A 10 -12.53 6.83 -7.11
CA LEU A 10 -11.47 5.87 -6.77
C LEU A 10 -10.93 6.14 -5.36
N TYR A 11 -10.62 7.39 -5.04
CA TYR A 11 -10.16 7.79 -3.70
C TYR A 11 -11.16 7.42 -2.61
N ARG A 12 -12.46 7.69 -2.82
CA ARG A 12 -13.52 7.26 -1.90
C ARG A 12 -13.60 5.74 -1.76
N SER A 13 -13.38 5.01 -2.85
CA SER A 13 -13.43 3.54 -2.84
C SER A 13 -12.28 2.93 -2.03
N ILE A 14 -11.08 3.52 -2.13
CA ILE A 14 -9.91 3.16 -1.31
C ILE A 14 -10.20 3.40 0.18
N LEU A 15 -10.63 4.61 0.53
CA LEU A 15 -10.93 4.94 1.93
C LEU A 15 -12.04 4.07 2.53
N ARG A 16 -13.00 3.62 1.72
CA ARG A 16 -14.01 2.65 2.17
C ARG A 16 -13.39 1.28 2.41
N ALA A 17 -12.51 0.80 1.54
CA ALA A 17 -11.83 -0.48 1.73
C ALA A 17 -10.95 -0.46 2.99
N HIS A 18 -10.22 0.63 3.25
CA HIS A 18 -9.39 0.79 4.45
C HIS A 18 -10.17 0.70 5.77
N ARG A 19 -11.48 0.99 5.78
CA ARG A 19 -12.29 0.86 7.01
C ARG A 19 -12.37 -0.56 7.54
N ASN A 20 -12.15 -1.56 6.69
CA ASN A 20 -12.18 -2.97 7.05
C ASN A 20 -10.81 -3.50 7.51
N LEU A 21 -9.76 -2.67 7.47
CA LEU A 21 -8.42 -3.04 7.88
C LEU A 21 -8.21 -2.90 9.40
N PRO A 22 -7.28 -3.67 10.00
CA PRO A 22 -6.82 -3.46 11.37
C PRO A 22 -6.32 -2.03 11.59
N GLY A 23 -6.45 -1.52 12.82
CA GLY A 23 -6.18 -0.11 13.17
C GLY A 23 -4.90 0.48 12.58
N PRO A 24 -3.72 -0.13 12.80
CA PRO A 24 -2.46 0.36 12.24
C PRO A 24 -2.44 0.41 10.72
N MET A 25 -2.96 -0.63 10.05
CA MET A 25 -2.99 -0.71 8.59
C MET A 25 -3.95 0.30 7.97
N LYS A 26 -5.08 0.55 8.63
CA LYS A 26 -6.06 1.58 8.23
C LYS A 26 -5.46 2.98 8.30
N GLU A 27 -4.75 3.30 9.38
CA GLU A 27 -4.13 4.62 9.57
C GLU A 27 -2.99 4.86 8.59
N LEU A 28 -2.09 3.87 8.47
CA LEU A 28 -0.97 3.92 7.54
C LEU A 28 -1.46 4.05 6.08
N GLY A 29 -2.37 3.16 5.66
CA GLY A 29 -2.92 3.16 4.31
C GLY A 29 -3.68 4.45 3.99
N GLY A 30 -4.47 4.97 4.94
CA GLY A 30 -5.23 6.20 4.76
C GLY A 30 -4.34 7.43 4.60
N THR A 31 -3.23 7.50 5.35
CA THR A 31 -2.23 8.57 5.23
C THR A 31 -1.50 8.48 3.90
N TYR A 32 -1.01 7.28 3.54
CA TYR A 32 -0.32 7.04 2.28
C TYR A 32 -1.18 7.39 1.07
N ALA A 33 -2.42 6.89 1.01
CA ALA A 33 -3.33 7.18 -0.09
C ALA A 33 -3.64 8.68 -0.22
N ARG A 34 -3.72 9.42 0.90
CA ARG A 34 -3.93 10.87 0.86
C ARG A 34 -2.74 11.59 0.24
N GLU A 35 -1.52 11.20 0.60
CA GLU A 35 -0.30 11.82 0.07
C GLU A 35 -0.12 11.52 -1.42
N GLU A 36 -0.29 10.26 -1.83
CA GLU A 36 -0.19 9.85 -3.23
C GLU A 36 -1.18 10.60 -4.12
N PHE A 37 -2.45 10.66 -3.74
CA PHE A 37 -3.46 11.39 -4.51
C PHE A 37 -3.21 12.89 -4.50
N ARG A 38 -2.69 13.48 -3.41
CA ARG A 38 -2.34 14.90 -3.36
C ARG A 38 -1.18 15.22 -4.29
N THR A 39 -0.13 14.39 -4.29
CA THR A 39 1.04 14.55 -5.17
C THR A 39 0.63 14.38 -6.64
N HIS A 40 -0.17 13.36 -6.96
CA HIS A 40 -0.63 13.10 -8.31
C HIS A 40 -1.59 14.18 -8.83
N LEU A 41 -2.48 14.73 -7.99
CA LEU A 41 -3.38 15.83 -8.39
C LEU A 41 -2.67 17.18 -8.56
N ARG A 42 -1.51 17.38 -7.92
CA ARG A 42 -0.72 18.62 -8.00
C ARG A 42 0.33 18.60 -9.10
N SER A 43 0.66 17.44 -9.63
CA SER A 43 1.66 17.32 -10.68
C SER A 43 1.03 17.71 -12.03
N GLU A 44 1.24 18.97 -12.44
CA GLU A 44 0.79 19.51 -13.73
C GLU A 44 1.39 18.79 -14.95
N LYS A 45 2.36 17.88 -14.73
CA LYS A 45 3.17 17.22 -15.77
C LYS A 45 2.96 15.71 -15.89
N ILE A 46 1.95 15.13 -15.22
CA ILE A 46 1.69 13.69 -15.36
C ILE A 46 1.25 13.40 -16.79
N GLN A 47 2.02 12.56 -17.48
CA GLN A 47 1.67 12.09 -18.80
C GLN A 47 0.44 11.16 -18.71
N GLU A 48 -0.45 11.21 -19.70
CA GLU A 48 -1.69 10.43 -19.74
C GLU A 48 -1.45 8.91 -19.53
N LYS A 49 -0.30 8.40 -19.96
CA LYS A 49 0.11 7.01 -19.74
C LYS A 49 0.36 6.70 -18.25
N GLN A 50 1.11 7.55 -17.55
CA GLN A 50 1.36 7.39 -16.12
C GLN A 50 0.06 7.50 -15.33
N TRP A 51 -0.84 8.37 -15.77
CA TRP A 51 -2.17 8.52 -15.21
C TRP A 51 -2.99 7.23 -15.32
N ARG A 52 -2.99 6.60 -16.49
CA ARG A 52 -3.70 5.34 -16.71
C ARG A 52 -3.15 4.22 -15.83
N THR A 53 -1.83 4.06 -15.78
CA THR A 53 -1.18 3.07 -14.92
C THR A 53 -1.49 3.30 -13.44
N PHE A 54 -1.53 4.57 -12.99
CA PHE A 54 -1.95 4.92 -11.63
C PHE A 54 -3.38 4.47 -11.35
N VAL A 55 -4.33 4.78 -12.21
CA VAL A 55 -5.74 4.38 -12.01
C VAL A 55 -5.87 2.85 -12.00
N GLU A 56 -5.24 2.16 -12.93
CA GLU A 56 -5.26 0.69 -13.03
C GLU A 56 -4.67 0.03 -11.78
N SER A 57 -3.51 0.50 -11.29
CA SER A 57 -2.88 -0.08 -10.09
C SER A 57 -3.72 0.12 -8.82
N TRP A 58 -4.30 1.31 -8.63
CA TRP A 58 -5.16 1.59 -7.48
C TRP A 58 -6.51 0.87 -7.55
N GLN A 59 -7.03 0.58 -8.75
CA GLN A 59 -8.22 -0.26 -8.91
C GLN A 59 -7.92 -1.70 -8.48
N SER A 60 -6.83 -2.29 -8.99
CA SER A 60 -6.38 -3.64 -8.58
C SER A 60 -6.12 -3.74 -7.08
N TYR A 61 -5.51 -2.72 -6.48
CA TYR A 61 -5.31 -2.65 -5.03
C TYR A 61 -6.63 -2.65 -4.25
N VAL A 62 -7.63 -1.86 -4.68
CA VAL A 62 -8.95 -1.86 -4.02
C VAL A 62 -9.64 -3.22 -4.15
N GLU A 63 -9.47 -3.90 -5.28
CA GLU A 63 -10.00 -5.24 -5.49
C GLU A 63 -9.32 -6.27 -4.57
N SER A 64 -7.99 -6.23 -4.42
CA SER A 64 -7.29 -7.13 -3.50
C SER A 64 -7.71 -6.91 -2.04
N LEU A 65 -7.91 -5.66 -1.62
CA LEU A 65 -8.43 -5.35 -0.28
C LEU A 65 -9.86 -5.85 -0.04
N ARG A 66 -10.67 -5.99 -1.10
CA ARG A 66 -12.06 -6.44 -1.00
C ARG A 66 -12.20 -7.95 -1.10
N GLY A 67 -11.36 -8.61 -1.90
CA GLY A 67 -11.37 -10.06 -2.09
C GLY A 67 -10.97 -10.85 -0.84
N ASP A 68 -10.05 -10.29 -0.04
CA ASP A 68 -9.45 -10.97 1.13
C ASP A 68 -9.81 -10.34 2.48
N ALA A 69 -10.99 -9.71 2.59
CA ALA A 69 -11.42 -8.95 3.78
C ALA A 69 -11.55 -9.72 5.12
N GLY A 70 -10.98 -10.92 5.23
CA GLY A 70 -10.85 -11.68 6.48
C GLY A 70 -9.62 -12.60 6.58
N LYS A 71 -8.79 -12.73 5.55
CA LYS A 71 -7.54 -13.50 5.60
C LYS A 71 -6.40 -12.54 5.34
N VAL A 72 -5.60 -12.33 6.38
CA VAL A 72 -4.30 -11.65 6.42
C VAL A 72 -4.00 -10.82 5.16
N VAL A 73 -4.03 -9.50 5.31
CA VAL A 73 -3.63 -8.51 4.28
C VAL A 73 -2.10 -8.58 4.12
N SER A 74 -1.63 -9.73 3.67
CA SER A 74 -0.25 -10.14 3.48
C SER A 74 -0.22 -10.86 2.14
N GLY A 75 0.57 -10.33 1.23
CA GLY A 75 0.87 -10.96 -0.05
C GLY A 75 2.38 -11.01 -0.22
N ASP A 76 2.84 -12.03 -0.94
CA ASP A 76 4.25 -12.12 -1.30
C ASP A 76 4.57 -11.06 -2.36
N LEU A 77 5.76 -10.48 -2.26
CA LEU A 77 6.31 -9.67 -3.35
C LEU A 77 6.63 -10.60 -4.50
N THR A 78 6.04 -10.35 -5.66
CA THR A 78 6.35 -11.09 -6.87
C THR A 78 7.73 -10.71 -7.39
N GLU A 79 8.39 -11.62 -8.11
CA GLU A 79 9.76 -11.42 -8.60
C GLU A 79 9.88 -10.15 -9.46
N ASP A 80 8.89 -9.87 -10.30
CA ASP A 80 8.84 -8.68 -11.15
C ASP A 80 8.79 -7.36 -10.35
N VAL A 81 8.18 -7.38 -9.17
CA VAL A 81 8.15 -6.22 -8.26
C VAL A 81 9.53 -6.02 -7.64
N ILE A 82 10.18 -7.10 -7.21
CA ILE A 82 11.53 -7.05 -6.64
C ILE A 82 12.51 -6.52 -7.68
N GLU A 83 12.42 -6.98 -8.93
CA GLU A 83 13.26 -6.53 -10.04
C GLU A 83 13.13 -5.03 -10.33
N GLN A 84 11.96 -4.44 -10.14
CA GLN A 84 11.69 -3.01 -10.38
C GLN A 84 12.21 -2.08 -9.29
N LEU A 85 12.61 -2.59 -8.12
CA LEU A 85 13.10 -1.77 -7.01
C LEU A 85 14.46 -1.13 -7.32
N THR A 86 14.65 0.13 -6.93
CA THR A 86 15.98 0.74 -6.98
C THR A 86 16.93 0.04 -5.97
N PRO A 87 18.26 0.14 -6.14
CA PRO A 87 19.21 -0.41 -5.17
C PRO A 87 18.94 0.06 -3.73
N GLU A 88 18.56 1.33 -3.56
CA GLU A 88 18.22 1.92 -2.26
C GLU A 88 16.93 1.33 -1.69
N GLN A 89 15.91 1.14 -2.53
CA GLN A 89 14.65 0.53 -2.12
C GLN A 89 14.84 -0.93 -1.69
N ARG A 90 15.69 -1.70 -2.39
CA ARG A 90 16.06 -3.07 -1.97
C ARG A 90 16.78 -3.07 -0.64
N GLN A 91 17.73 -2.15 -0.45
CA GLN A 91 18.42 -2.03 0.83
C GLN A 91 17.46 -1.70 1.97
N GLN A 92 16.50 -0.80 1.74
CA GLN A 92 15.48 -0.46 2.73
C GLN A 92 14.56 -1.65 3.04
N LEU A 93 14.21 -2.44 2.03
CA LEU A 93 13.41 -3.65 2.21
C LEU A 93 14.11 -4.70 3.07
N GLU A 94 15.41 -4.94 2.84
CA GLU A 94 16.21 -5.85 3.68
C GLU A 94 16.29 -5.36 5.13
N ARG A 95 16.54 -4.05 5.35
CA ARG A 95 16.53 -3.49 6.72
C ARG A 95 15.20 -3.70 7.42
N LEU A 96 14.10 -3.44 6.72
CA LEU A 96 12.75 -3.64 7.28
C LEU A 96 12.50 -5.11 7.66
N LYS A 97 12.96 -6.05 6.84
CA LYS A 97 12.88 -7.49 7.11
C LYS A 97 13.68 -7.88 8.35
N ASP A 98 14.91 -7.39 8.47
CA ASP A 98 15.76 -7.66 9.64
C ASP A 98 15.15 -7.11 10.93
N GLU A 99 14.63 -5.87 10.90
CA GLU A 99 13.95 -5.24 12.04
C GLU A 99 12.67 -6.00 12.45
N ALA A 100 11.87 -6.42 11.46
CA ALA A 100 10.66 -7.21 11.72
C ALA A 100 10.98 -8.58 12.33
N MET A 101 12.02 -9.27 11.85
CA MET A 101 12.48 -10.54 12.43
C MET A 101 12.97 -10.36 13.86
N ARG A 102 13.73 -9.29 14.12
CA ARG A 102 14.21 -8.96 15.45
C ARG A 102 13.07 -8.72 16.43
N LEU A 103 12.08 -7.90 16.05
CA LEU A 103 10.92 -7.62 16.89
C LEU A 103 10.13 -8.91 17.20
N LYS A 104 9.98 -9.80 16.20
CA LYS A 104 9.33 -11.10 16.42
C LYS A 104 10.06 -11.93 17.48
N LEU A 105 11.39 -12.00 17.42
CA LEU A 105 12.20 -12.71 18.41
C LEU A 105 12.07 -12.11 19.82
N GLU A 106 12.02 -10.78 19.93
CA GLU A 106 11.85 -10.08 21.20
C GLU A 106 10.46 -10.34 21.81
N LEU A 107 9.40 -10.35 20.99
CA LEU A 107 8.04 -10.71 21.42
C LEU A 107 7.97 -12.17 21.89
N ASP A 108 8.47 -13.10 21.09
CA ASP A 108 8.49 -14.53 21.43
C ASP A 108 9.24 -14.76 22.76
N ALA A 109 10.40 -14.12 22.95
CA ALA A 109 11.19 -14.25 24.18
C ALA A 109 10.49 -13.65 25.42
N SER A 110 9.65 -12.63 25.25
CA SER A 110 8.90 -12.01 26.34
C SER A 110 7.72 -12.87 26.80
N GLU A 111 7.12 -13.67 25.91
CA GLU A 111 6.03 -14.60 26.25
C GLU A 111 6.50 -15.83 27.04
N PHE A 112 7.77 -16.23 26.94
CA PHE A 112 8.34 -17.37 27.69
C PHE A 112 8.78 -17.02 29.13
N ASN A 113 8.86 -15.74 29.49
CA ASN A 113 9.32 -15.27 30.81
C ASN A 113 8.18 -14.82 31.73
N GLN A 114 6.92 -15.11 31.38
CA GLN A 114 5.71 -14.94 32.19
C GLN A 114 5.12 -16.31 32.58
#